data_AF-A0A0L8LLZ8-F1
#
_entry.id   AF-A0A0L8LLZ8-F1
#
_cell.length_a   1.000
_cell.length_b   1.000
_cell.length_c   1.000
_cell.angle_alpha   90.00
_cell.angle_beta   90.00
_cell.angle_gamma   90.00
#
_symmetry.space_group_name_H-M   'P 1'
#
loop_
_entity.id
_entity.type
_entity.pdbx_description
1 polymer ?
#
loop_
_entity_poly.entity_id
_entity_poly.type
_entity_poly.pdbx_seq_one_letter_code
_entity_poly.pdbx_strand_id
1 'polypeptide(L)' 'MSILNEPQGAEAAGSHYEDELPLRRQNRGSVVVKWLTTTDHKTIGTLYLVTSFAFFCIGGVMALFM' A
#
# COMPACT_ATOMS: atom_id res chain seq x y z
N MET A 1 9.47 54.77 18.11
CA MET A 1 9.22 54.60 16.66
C MET A 1 10.24 53.59 16.14
N SER A 2 10.08 52.27 16.19
CA SER A 2 8.92 51.40 16.49
C SER A 2 7.73 51.52 15.54
N ILE A 3 7.37 50.38 14.93
CA ILE A 3 6.18 50.10 14.10
C ILE A 3 6.13 50.78 12.72
N LEU A 4 6.93 50.21 11.80
CA LEU A 4 6.49 49.85 10.45
C LEU A 4 6.83 48.35 10.30
N ASN A 5 6.08 47.43 10.90
CA ASN A 5 4.87 46.86 10.29
C ASN A 5 5.21 46.18 8.96
N GLU A 6 5.98 45.10 9.03
CA GLU A 6 6.05 44.11 7.96
C GLU A 6 4.65 43.50 7.73
N PRO A 7 4.08 43.57 6.51
CA PRO A 7 2.80 42.91 6.19
C PRO A 7 2.97 41.40 5.98
N GLN A 8 3.75 40.73 6.84
CA GLN A 8 4.26 39.37 6.64
C GLN A 8 3.28 38.26 7.12
N GLY A 9 1.97 38.51 7.05
CA GLY A 9 0.98 37.68 7.77
C GLY A 9 -0.46 37.74 7.25
N ALA A 10 -0.68 37.87 5.94
CA ALA A 10 -2.05 37.91 5.39
C ALA A 10 -2.27 37.08 4.11
N GLU A 11 -1.49 37.28 3.03
CA GLU A 11 -1.91 36.83 1.69
C GLU A 11 -0.85 35.95 0.97
N ALA A 12 -1.34 34.84 0.40
CA ALA A 12 -0.67 33.89 -0.51
C ALA A 12 0.63 33.20 -0.01
N ALA A 13 0.75 31.87 0.03
CA ALA A 13 -0.23 30.80 -0.14
C ALA A 13 0.27 29.55 0.62
N GLY A 14 -0.57 28.67 1.18
CA GLY A 14 -1.91 28.30 0.73
C GLY A 14 -1.90 27.16 -0.31
N SER A 15 -0.74 26.93 -0.96
CA SER A 15 -0.55 25.92 -2.01
C SER A 15 0.57 24.91 -1.68
N HIS A 16 1.59 25.31 -0.91
CA HIS A 16 2.76 24.49 -0.57
C HIS A 16 2.49 23.29 0.36
N TYR A 17 1.24 23.06 0.79
CA TYR A 17 0.87 21.88 1.59
C TYR A 17 0.04 20.84 0.82
N GLU A 18 -0.49 21.18 -0.35
CA GLU A 18 -1.45 20.35 -1.08
C GLU A 18 -0.82 19.55 -2.24
N ASP A 19 0.13 20.15 -2.98
CA ASP A 19 0.59 19.61 -4.27
C ASP A 19 1.65 18.49 -4.14
N GLU A 20 2.46 18.53 -3.08
CA GLU A 20 3.59 17.59 -2.92
C GLU A 20 3.23 16.23 -2.28
N LEU A 21 1.95 15.96 -2.03
CA LEU A 21 1.47 14.64 -1.58
C LEU A 21 1.69 13.59 -2.69
N PRO A 22 2.66 12.66 -2.56
CA PRO A 22 2.89 11.68 -3.61
C PRO A 22 1.78 10.63 -3.52
N LEU A 23 0.74 10.77 -4.34
CA LEU A 23 -0.25 9.74 -4.64
C LEU A 23 0.42 8.57 -5.37
N ARG A 24 1.24 7.83 -4.60
CA ARG A 24 2.03 6.65 -4.96
C ARG A 24 1.05 5.51 -5.26
N ARG A 25 0.40 5.61 -6.41
CA ARG A 25 -0.61 4.71 -6.94
C ARG A 25 -0.10 3.28 -6.76
N GLN A 26 -0.70 2.56 -5.80
CA GLN A 26 -0.21 1.26 -5.36
C GLN A 26 -0.56 0.21 -6.42
N ASN A 27 0.24 0.18 -7.48
CA ASN A 27 0.11 -0.75 -8.59
C ASN A 27 0.11 -2.16 -8.02
N ARG A 28 -0.99 -2.91 -8.22
CA ARG A 28 -1.25 -4.20 -7.53
C ARG A 28 -0.10 -5.21 -7.70
N GLY A 29 0.62 -5.18 -8.83
CA GLY A 29 1.83 -5.99 -9.06
C GLY A 29 3.00 -5.70 -8.09
N SER A 30 3.12 -4.47 -7.58
CA SER A 30 4.10 -4.12 -6.54
C SER A 30 3.86 -4.88 -5.24
N VAL A 31 2.59 -5.21 -4.93
CA VAL A 31 2.26 -6.05 -3.77
C VAL A 31 2.80 -7.46 -3.96
N VAL A 32 2.61 -8.06 -5.15
CA VAL A 32 3.11 -9.41 -5.48
C VAL A 32 4.63 -9.46 -5.45
N VAL A 33 5.32 -8.47 -6.05
CA VAL A 33 6.80 -8.38 -5.99
C VAL A 33 7.28 -8.21 -4.55
N LYS A 34 6.64 -7.35 -3.74
CA LYS A 34 6.97 -7.15 -2.32
C LYS A 34 6.71 -8.40 -1.44
N TRP A 35 5.78 -9.27 -1.85
CA TRP A 35 5.49 -10.58 -1.25
C TRP A 35 6.58 -11.61 -1.61
N LEU A 36 7.02 -11.61 -2.88
CA LEU A 36 8.05 -12.51 -3.40
C LEU A 36 9.46 -12.18 -2.86
N THR A 37 9.76 -10.89 -2.65
CA THR A 37 11.02 -10.40 -2.05
C THR A 37 10.92 -10.27 -0.52
N THR A 38 9.97 -10.96 0.12
CA THR A 38 9.73 -10.85 1.56
C THR A 38 10.37 -12.02 2.33
N THR A 39 11.15 -11.69 3.36
CA THR A 39 11.76 -12.68 4.28
C THR A 39 10.96 -12.83 5.58
N ASP A 40 9.83 -12.14 5.70
CA ASP A 40 8.97 -12.21 6.89
C ASP A 40 8.20 -13.54 6.97
N HIS A 41 8.39 -14.25 8.08
CA HIS A 41 7.82 -15.58 8.30
C HIS A 41 6.29 -15.59 8.39
N LYS A 42 5.65 -14.48 8.80
CA LYS A 42 4.18 -14.38 8.88
C LYS A 42 3.59 -14.31 7.47
N THR A 43 4.21 -13.50 6.62
CA THR A 43 3.81 -13.32 5.22
C THR A 43 4.11 -14.59 4.39
N ILE A 44 5.25 -15.24 4.61
CA ILE A 44 5.56 -16.57 4.05
C ILE A 44 4.50 -17.60 4.50
N GLY A 45 4.19 -17.66 5.80
CA GLY A 45 3.14 -18.54 6.33
C GLY A 45 1.76 -18.27 5.71
N THR A 46 1.39 -17.01 5.51
CA THR A 46 0.17 -16.63 4.81
C THR A 46 0.17 -17.10 3.35
N LEU A 47 1.28 -16.94 2.61
CA LEU A 47 1.33 -17.42 1.22
C LEU A 47 1.23 -18.95 1.14
N TYR A 48 1.88 -19.69 2.04
CA TYR A 48 1.75 -21.15 2.13
C TYR A 48 0.32 -21.60 2.48
N LEU A 49 -0.36 -20.92 3.41
CA LEU A 49 -1.76 -21.21 3.71
C LEU A 49 -2.67 -20.96 2.51
N VAL A 50 -2.51 -19.82 1.82
CA VAL A 50 -3.34 -19.46 0.65
C VAL A 50 -3.15 -20.45 -0.50
N THR A 51 -1.92 -20.82 -0.84
CA THR A 51 -1.67 -21.78 -1.93
C THR A 51 -2.13 -23.20 -1.54
N SER A 52 -1.84 -23.66 -0.32
CA SER A 52 -2.26 -24.98 0.15
C SER A 52 -3.79 -25.10 0.22
N PHE A 53 -4.49 -24.05 0.67
CA PHE A 53 -5.94 -24.01 0.69
C PHE A 53 -6.54 -23.99 -0.73
N ALA A 54 -5.94 -23.25 -1.67
CA ALA A 54 -6.37 -23.27 -3.06
C ALA A 54 -6.25 -24.67 -3.69
N PHE A 55 -5.11 -25.35 -3.49
CA PHE A 55 -4.94 -26.74 -3.96
C PHE A 55 -5.86 -27.73 -3.24
N PHE A 56 -6.12 -27.54 -1.94
CA PHE A 56 -7.11 -28.32 -1.20
C PHE A 56 -8.52 -28.15 -1.77
N CYS A 57 -8.95 -26.93 -2.09
CA CYS A 57 -10.24 -26.70 -2.74
C CYS A 57 -10.30 -27.33 -4.13
N ILE A 58 -9.24 -27.24 -4.95
CA ILE A 58 -9.20 -27.87 -6.29
C ILE A 58 -9.30 -29.40 -6.17
N GLY A 59 -8.48 -30.02 -5.31
CA GLY A 59 -8.50 -31.47 -5.08
C GLY A 59 -9.80 -31.96 -4.45
N GLY A 60 -10.36 -31.19 -3.51
CA GLY A 60 -11.66 -31.47 -2.89
C GLY A 60 -12.82 -31.37 -3.88
N VAL A 61 -12.80 -30.39 -4.80
CA VAL A 61 -13.79 -30.32 -5.89
C VAL A 61 -13.63 -31.51 -6.85
N MET A 62 -12.40 -31.90 -7.23
CA MET A 62 -12.20 -33.11 -8.03
C MET A 62 -12.73 -34.38 -7.33
N ALA A 63 -12.53 -34.49 -6.02
CA ALA A 63 -13.05 -35.59 -5.19
C ALA A 63 -14.58 -35.54 -4.95
N LEU A 64 -15.28 -34.47 -5.37
CA LEU A 64 -16.74 -34.39 -5.42
C LEU A 64 -17.31 -34.70 -6.82
N PHE A 65 -16.46 -34.78 -7.84
CA PHE A 65 -16.83 -34.99 -9.25
C PHE A 65 -16.46 -36.40 -9.77
N MET A 66 -15.85 -37.25 -8.94
CA MET A 66 -15.27 -38.56 -9.32
C MET A 66 -15.73 -39.69 -8.40
#